data_AF-A0A395LLJ3-F1
#
_entry.id   AF-A0A395LLJ3-F1
#
_cell.length_a   1.000
_cell.length_b   1.000
_cell.length_c   1.000
_cell.angle_alpha   90.00
_cell.angle_beta   90.00
_cell.angle_gamma   90.00
#
_symmetry.space_group_name_H-M   'P 1'
#
loop_
_entity.id
_entity.type
_entity.pdbx_description
1 polymer ?
#
loop_
_entity_poly.entity_id
_entity_poly.type
_entity_poly.pdbx_seq_one_letter_code
_entity_poly.pdbx_strand_id
1 'polypeptide(L)'
;MVRGSRLRQIGWAICIGIVFGGFMLLTFRVNAVKSEVVRAERLIVDLEREKLALETEFETRANQQQLADWNAIEFGYAPPRADQFLESERQLASFSAPRAPGSPEPIRFAREMEASDYPALVSPLANSDDEASDTAEDADASALKSEAQLALARLD
;
A
#
# COMPACT_ATOMS: atom_id res chain seq x y z
N MET A 1 -23.53 -71.79 54.76
CA MET A 1 -23.57 -71.50 53.29
C MET A 1 -23.33 -70.02 52.92
N VAL A 2 -22.98 -69.10 53.83
CA VAL A 2 -22.94 -67.64 53.54
C VAL A 2 -21.53 -67.08 53.17
N ARG A 3 -20.45 -67.87 53.30
CA ARG A 3 -19.06 -67.37 53.11
C ARG A 3 -18.65 -67.15 51.64
N GLY A 4 -19.20 -67.91 50.68
CA GLY A 4 -18.82 -67.81 49.26
C GLY A 4 -19.35 -66.56 48.54
N SER A 5 -20.53 -66.05 48.93
CA SER A 5 -21.13 -64.87 48.28
C SER A 5 -20.43 -63.57 48.65
N ARG A 6 -19.93 -63.45 49.89
CA ARG A 6 -19.17 -62.29 50.37
C ARG A 6 -17.87 -62.10 49.60
N LEU A 7 -17.11 -63.17 49.35
CA LEU A 7 -15.88 -63.11 48.54
C LEU A 7 -16.16 -62.65 47.10
N ARG A 8 -17.22 -63.16 46.48
CA ARG A 8 -17.62 -62.75 45.12
C ARG A 8 -18.05 -61.28 45.06
N GLN A 9 -18.77 -60.81 46.08
CA GLN A 9 -19.20 -59.42 46.19
C GLN A 9 -18.01 -58.47 46.38
N ILE A 10 -17.02 -58.86 47.18
CA ILE A 10 -15.76 -58.11 47.36
C ILE A 10 -14.97 -58.04 46.05
N GLY A 11 -14.88 -59.15 45.31
CA GLY A 11 -14.24 -59.16 43.99
C GLY A 11 -14.91 -58.20 43.00
N TRP A 12 -16.25 -58.17 43.00
CA TRP A 12 -17.01 -57.23 42.17
C TRP A 12 -16.80 -55.77 42.58
N ALA A 13 -16.75 -55.48 43.89
CA ALA A 13 -16.49 -54.14 44.40
C ALA A 13 -15.08 -53.63 44.01
N ILE A 14 -14.07 -54.49 44.07
CA ILE A 14 -12.70 -54.16 43.64
C ILE A 14 -12.67 -53.88 42.14
N CYS A 15 -13.34 -54.71 41.33
CA CYS A 15 -13.41 -54.51 39.87
C CYS A 15 -14.03 -53.15 39.51
N ILE A 16 -15.16 -52.80 40.12
CA ILE A 16 -15.79 -51.48 39.95
C ILE A 16 -14.85 -50.36 40.41
N GLY A 17 -14.19 -50.53 41.55
CA GLY A 17 -13.24 -49.56 42.08
C GLY A 17 -12.09 -49.26 41.11
N ILE A 18 -11.54 -50.29 40.46
CA ILE A 18 -10.47 -50.13 39.46
C ILE A 18 -10.98 -49.39 38.23
N VAL A 19 -12.13 -49.79 37.68
CA VAL A 19 -12.71 -49.14 36.50
C VAL A 19 -13.04 -47.67 36.78
N PHE A 20 -13.66 -47.41 37.94
CA PHE A 20 -14.00 -46.06 38.37
C PHE A 20 -12.74 -45.21 38.61
N GLY A 21 -11.73 -45.75 39.28
CA GLY A 21 -10.46 -45.07 39.50
C GLY A 21 -9.73 -44.74 38.19
N GLY A 22 -9.71 -45.68 37.24
CA GLY A 22 -9.14 -45.46 35.90
C GLY A 22 -9.89 -44.36 35.13
N PHE A 23 -11.22 -44.37 35.17
CA PHE A 23 -12.05 -43.31 34.58
C PHE A 23 -11.73 -41.94 35.19
N MET A 24 -11.66 -41.85 36.52
CA MET A 24 -11.42 -40.61 37.23
C MET A 24 -10.01 -40.04 36.95
N LEU A 25 -9.00 -40.92 36.88
CA LEU A 25 -7.64 -40.54 36.49
C LEU A 25 -7.62 -39.95 35.07
N LEU A 26 -8.31 -40.59 34.12
CA LEU A 26 -8.43 -40.09 32.75
C LEU A 26 -9.13 -38.73 32.71
N THR A 27 -10.23 -38.57 33.45
CA THR A 27 -10.93 -37.28 33.56
C THR A 27 -10.02 -36.18 34.10
N PHE A 28 -9.22 -36.46 35.14
CA PHE A 28 -8.26 -35.47 35.64
C PHE A 28 -7.16 -35.16 34.62
N ARG A 29 -6.65 -36.16 33.92
CA ARG A 29 -5.65 -35.95 32.87
C ARG A 29 -6.17 -35.07 31.74
N VAL A 30 -7.41 -35.31 31.29
CA VAL A 30 -8.07 -34.48 30.26
C VAL A 30 -8.25 -33.04 30.74
N ASN A 31 -8.67 -32.84 31.99
CA ASN A 31 -8.81 -31.49 32.54
C ASN A 31 -7.47 -30.75 32.64
N ALA A 32 -6.39 -31.45 33.02
CA ALA A 32 -5.04 -30.88 33.03
C ALA A 32 -4.61 -30.45 31.62
N VAL A 33 -4.73 -31.34 30.63
CA VAL A 33 -4.37 -31.05 29.23
C VAL A 33 -5.21 -29.90 28.68
N LYS A 34 -6.53 -29.89 28.93
CA LYS A 34 -7.40 -28.78 28.51
C LYS A 34 -6.92 -27.44 29.08
N SER A 35 -6.48 -27.41 30.34
CA SER A 35 -5.97 -26.18 30.96
C SER A 35 -4.65 -25.71 30.32
N GLU A 36 -3.77 -26.64 29.93
CA GLU A 36 -2.51 -26.34 29.24
C GLU A 36 -2.77 -25.78 27.84
N VAL A 37 -3.71 -26.38 27.10
CA VAL A 37 -4.12 -25.91 25.77
C VAL A 37 -4.67 -24.48 25.83
N VAL A 38 -5.61 -24.22 26.74
CA VAL A 38 -6.20 -22.87 26.90
C VAL A 38 -5.13 -21.84 27.28
N ARG A 39 -4.12 -22.22 28.06
CA ARG A 39 -3.00 -21.33 28.39
C ARG A 39 -2.16 -21.02 27.16
N ALA A 40 -1.83 -22.03 26.35
CA ALA A 40 -1.07 -21.84 25.11
C ALA A 40 -1.84 -20.99 24.10
N GLU A 41 -3.14 -21.22 23.92
CA GLU A 41 -4.01 -20.41 23.06
C GLU A 41 -4.01 -18.93 23.47
N ARG A 42 -4.09 -18.63 24.77
CA ARG A 42 -4.01 -17.25 25.26
C ARG A 42 -2.67 -16.60 24.93
N LEU A 43 -1.56 -17.33 25.10
CA LEU A 43 -0.23 -16.84 24.75
C LEU A 43 -0.10 -16.58 23.25
N ILE A 44 -0.68 -17.43 22.40
CA ILE A 44 -0.69 -17.23 20.95
C ILE A 44 -1.41 -15.92 20.61
N VAL A 45 -2.60 -15.71 21.17
CA VAL A 45 -3.39 -14.49 20.93
C VAL A 45 -2.66 -13.24 21.40
N ASP A 46 -1.98 -13.30 22.56
CA ASP A 46 -1.21 -12.16 23.08
C ASP A 46 -0.01 -11.85 22.16
N LEU A 47 0.72 -12.87 21.72
CA LEU A 47 1.85 -12.71 20.79
C LEU A 47 1.40 -12.20 19.41
N GLU A 48 0.25 -12.64 18.90
CA GLU A 48 -0.30 -12.14 17.64
C GLU A 48 -0.63 -10.64 17.74
N ARG A 49 -1.17 -10.19 18.87
CA ARG A 49 -1.44 -8.76 19.12
C ARG A 49 -0.17 -7.94 19.18
N GLU A 50 0.86 -8.44 19.88
CA GLU A 50 2.17 -7.79 19.93
C GLU A 50 2.80 -7.70 18.53
N LYS A 51 2.72 -8.79 17.74
CA LYS A 51 3.19 -8.80 16.35
C LYS A 51 2.48 -7.76 15.50
N LEU A 52 1.15 -7.66 15.60
CA LEU A 52 0.37 -6.67 14.85
C LEU A 52 0.73 -5.23 15.25
N ALA A 53 0.93 -4.98 16.53
CA ALA A 53 1.37 -3.67 17.02
C ALA A 53 2.75 -3.31 16.46
N LEU A 54 3.71 -4.24 16.53
CA LEU A 54 5.05 -4.05 15.99
C LEU A 54 5.03 -3.82 14.48
N GLU A 55 4.27 -4.60 13.72
CA GLU A 55 4.13 -4.41 12.27
C GLU A 55 3.61 -3.02 11.94
N THR A 56 2.59 -2.57 12.68
CA THR A 56 2.00 -1.24 12.48
C THR A 56 3.02 -0.14 12.79
N GLU A 57 3.81 -0.29 13.86
CA GLU A 57 4.90 0.64 14.17
C GLU A 57 5.99 0.66 13.08
N PHE A 58 6.34 -0.50 12.52
CA PHE A 58 7.32 -0.60 11.44
C PHE A 58 6.79 0.00 10.14
N GLU A 59 5.56 -0.34 9.72
CA GLU A 59 4.94 0.21 8.52
C GLU A 59 4.84 1.74 8.60
N THR A 60 4.41 2.27 9.76
CA THR A 60 4.29 3.73 9.93
C THR A 60 5.64 4.45 9.93
N ARG A 61 6.69 3.91 10.58
CA ARG A 61 8.03 4.54 10.59
C ARG A 61 8.78 4.35 9.27
N ALA A 62 8.73 3.17 8.68
CA ALA A 62 9.43 2.86 7.43
C ALA A 62 8.82 3.60 6.24
N ASN A 63 7.50 3.81 6.20
CA ASN A 63 6.85 4.57 5.13
C ASN A 63 7.29 6.04 5.14
N GLN A 64 7.41 6.67 6.32
CA GLN A 64 7.92 8.03 6.44
C GLN A 64 9.36 8.16 5.96
N GLN A 65 10.24 7.23 6.35
CA GLN A 65 11.63 7.22 5.90
C GLN A 65 11.74 6.99 4.39
N GLN A 66 10.97 6.03 3.85
CA GLN A 66 10.95 5.75 2.41
C GLN A 66 10.47 6.94 1.59
N LEU A 67 9.40 7.63 2.03
CA LEU A 67 8.92 8.84 1.37
C LEU A 67 9.95 9.97 1.44
N ALA A 68 10.65 10.13 2.56
CA ALA A 68 11.72 11.13 2.69
C ALA A 68 12.91 10.81 1.77
N ASP A 69 13.34 9.56 1.70
CA ASP A 69 14.42 9.10 0.84
C ASP A 69 14.04 9.24 -0.65
N TRP A 70 12.82 8.85 -1.02
CA TRP A 70 12.31 9.04 -2.38
C TRP A 70 12.18 10.52 -2.75
N ASN A 71 11.70 11.37 -1.85
CA ASN A 71 11.66 12.80 -2.09
C ASN A 71 13.07 13.36 -2.33
N ALA A 72 14.06 12.95 -1.53
CA ALA A 72 15.44 13.38 -1.68
C ALA A 72 16.08 12.93 -3.01
N ILE A 73 15.75 11.72 -3.48
CA ILE A 73 16.31 11.17 -4.73
C ILE A 73 15.63 11.75 -5.98
N GLU A 74 14.29 11.81 -5.99
CA GLU A 74 13.51 12.15 -7.20
C GLU A 74 13.29 13.66 -7.34
N PHE A 75 13.02 14.36 -6.24
CA PHE A 75 12.53 15.73 -6.27
C PHE A 75 13.44 16.76 -5.58
N GLY A 76 14.26 16.33 -4.63
CA GLY A 76 15.12 17.20 -3.83
C GLY A 76 14.36 18.22 -2.98
N TYR A 77 13.07 18.03 -2.71
CA TYR A 77 12.30 18.98 -1.91
C TYR A 77 12.60 18.79 -0.42
N ALA A 78 13.19 19.82 0.18
CA ALA A 78 13.23 19.92 1.64
C ALA A 78 11.87 20.44 2.15
N PRO A 79 11.38 19.94 3.30
CA PRO A 79 10.23 20.56 3.95
C PRO A 79 10.51 22.05 4.21
N PRO A 80 9.53 22.95 3.99
CA PRO A 80 9.72 24.37 4.21
C PRO A 80 10.11 24.61 5.67
N ARG A 81 11.17 25.41 5.86
CA ARG A 81 11.64 25.75 7.19
C ARG A 81 10.67 26.74 7.85
N ALA A 82 10.65 26.77 9.19
CA ALA A 82 9.81 27.68 9.95
C ALA A 82 10.00 29.16 9.56
N ASP A 83 11.23 29.55 9.18
CA ASP A 83 11.54 30.92 8.70
C ASP A 83 10.96 31.28 7.32
N GLN A 84 10.38 30.32 6.60
CA GLN A 84 9.74 30.54 5.31
C GLN A 84 8.22 30.77 5.43
N PHE A 85 7.65 30.55 6.62
CA PHE A 85 6.26 30.86 6.89
C PHE A 85 6.12 32.32 7.30
N LEU A 86 5.03 32.94 6.86
CA LEU A 86 4.68 34.30 7.23
C LEU A 86 3.59 34.22 8.30
N GLU A 87 3.87 34.69 9.52
CA GLU A 87 2.91 34.65 10.63
C GLU A 87 1.76 35.66 10.51
N SER A 88 1.85 36.66 9.64
CA SER A 88 0.82 37.70 9.55
C SER A 88 0.57 38.24 8.15
N GLU A 89 -0.66 38.68 7.92
CA GLU A 89 -1.07 39.40 6.70
C GLU A 89 -0.26 40.69 6.50
N ARG A 90 0.20 41.32 7.59
CA ARG A 90 1.08 42.50 7.53
C ARG A 90 2.46 42.13 6.97
N GLN A 91 3.02 40.97 7.33
CA GLN A 91 4.25 40.47 6.71
C GLN A 91 4.01 40.14 5.24
N LEU A 92 2.87 39.53 4.88
CA LEU A 92 2.52 39.27 3.49
C LEU A 92 2.41 40.56 2.66
N ALA A 93 1.80 41.62 3.22
CA ALA A 93 1.70 42.93 2.58
C ALA A 93 3.06 43.59 2.32
N SER A 94 4.11 43.23 3.07
CA SER A 94 5.45 43.74 2.79
C SER A 94 6.04 43.21 1.48
N PHE A 95 5.56 42.06 0.98
CA PHE A 95 5.98 41.48 -0.29
C PHE A 95 5.23 42.04 -1.51
N SER A 96 4.16 42.84 -1.33
CA SER A 96 3.44 43.48 -2.44
C SER A 96 4.06 44.81 -2.90
N ALA A 97 5.11 45.28 -2.21
CA ALA A 97 5.80 46.51 -2.56
C ALA A 97 6.47 46.42 -3.95
N PRO A 98 6.54 47.54 -4.70
CA PRO A 98 7.25 47.58 -5.98
C PRO A 98 8.71 47.13 -5.83
N ARG A 99 9.18 46.34 -6.80
CA ARG A 99 10.53 45.74 -6.76
C ARG A 99 11.59 46.82 -6.67
N ALA A 100 12.52 46.68 -5.72
CA ALA A 100 13.61 47.62 -5.54
C ALA A 100 14.54 47.61 -6.77
N PRO A 101 15.08 48.78 -7.19
CA PRO A 101 16.05 48.85 -8.29
C PRO A 101 17.27 47.97 -7.97
N GLY A 102 17.62 47.06 -8.89
CA GLY A 102 18.74 46.11 -8.73
C GLY A 102 18.37 44.72 -8.18
N SER A 103 17.09 44.44 -7.95
CA SER A 103 16.66 43.10 -7.51
C SER A 103 16.88 42.04 -8.62
N PRO A 104 17.17 40.77 -8.28
CA PRO A 104 17.40 39.69 -9.25
C PRO A 104 16.23 39.51 -10.24
N GLU A 105 16.48 38.94 -11.41
CA GLU A 105 15.39 38.58 -12.32
C GLU A 105 14.45 37.54 -11.67
N PRO A 106 13.13 37.68 -11.82
CA PRO A 106 12.18 36.74 -11.23
C PRO A 106 12.34 35.36 -11.85
N ILE A 107 12.41 34.33 -11.00
CA ILE A 107 12.40 32.92 -11.41
C ILE A 107 11.04 32.66 -12.05
N ARG A 108 11.02 32.43 -13.36
CA ARG A 108 9.79 32.14 -14.11
C ARG A 108 9.51 30.64 -13.98
N PHE A 109 8.39 30.29 -13.36
CA PHE A 109 7.86 28.93 -13.44
C PHE A 109 7.19 28.73 -14.80
N ALA A 110 7.29 27.52 -15.35
CA ALA A 110 6.54 27.16 -16.55
C ALA A 110 5.06 27.29 -16.23
N ARG A 111 4.39 28.23 -16.89
CA ARG A 111 2.93 28.29 -16.94
C ARG A 111 2.48 27.40 -18.10
N GLU A 112 1.30 26.80 -17.97
CA GLU A 112 0.61 26.24 -19.14
C GLU A 112 0.46 27.37 -20.17
N MET A 113 1.09 27.15 -21.32
CA MET A 113 1.14 28.10 -22.42
C MET A 113 0.11 27.65 -23.46
N GLU A 114 -0.65 28.58 -24.03
CA GLU A 114 -1.52 28.29 -25.18
C GLU A 114 -0.67 27.66 -26.29
N ALA A 115 -1.23 26.69 -27.03
CA ALA A 115 -0.48 25.96 -28.06
C ALA A 115 0.18 26.89 -29.10
N SER A 116 -0.37 28.09 -29.28
CA SER A 116 0.10 29.15 -30.18
C SER A 116 1.34 29.90 -29.72
N ASP A 117 1.65 29.87 -28.42
CA ASP A 117 2.79 30.59 -27.81
C ASP A 117 4.06 29.71 -27.75
N TYR A 118 3.98 28.41 -28.07
CA TYR A 118 5.17 27.56 -28.14
C TYR A 118 6.03 27.93 -29.35
N PRO A 119 7.35 28.14 -29.20
CA PRO A 119 8.23 28.27 -30.34
C PRO A 119 8.14 26.99 -31.19
N ALA A 120 8.14 27.13 -32.51
CA ALA A 120 8.08 26.00 -33.43
C ALA A 120 9.19 24.99 -33.06
N LEU A 121 8.79 23.83 -32.56
CA LEU A 121 9.69 22.75 -32.19
C LEU A 121 10.20 22.09 -33.48
N VAL A 122 11.22 22.68 -34.09
CA VAL A 122 11.98 22.05 -35.18
C VAL A 122 12.96 21.06 -34.57
N SER A 123 12.76 19.78 -34.85
CA SER A 123 13.70 18.73 -34.48
C SER A 123 14.99 18.93 -35.30
N PRO A 124 16.18 19.01 -34.66
CA PRO A 124 17.45 19.15 -35.37
C PRO A 124 17.83 17.89 -36.16
N LEU A 125 17.10 16.79 -35.99
CA LEU A 125 17.26 15.54 -36.75
C LEU A 125 16.39 15.50 -38.01
N ALA A 126 15.44 16.43 -38.18
CA ALA A 126 14.61 16.49 -39.39
C ALA A 126 15.37 17.00 -40.64
N ASN A 127 16.60 17.52 -40.45
CA ASN A 127 17.42 18.07 -41.51
C ASN A 127 18.69 17.26 -41.80
N SER A 128 18.77 16.02 -41.27
CA SER A 128 19.75 15.03 -41.71
C SER A 128 19.03 13.99 -42.55
N ASP A 129 19.02 14.26 -43.85
CA ASP A 129 18.84 13.37 -44.98
C ASP A 129 18.41 11.92 -44.68
N ASP A 130 17.18 11.58 -45.07
CA ASP A 130 16.93 10.33 -45.80
C ASP A 130 15.81 10.58 -46.83
N GLU A 131 16.23 10.84 -48.07
CA GLU A 131 15.53 10.29 -49.24
C GLU A 131 15.55 8.76 -49.12
N ALA A 132 14.52 8.15 -48.51
CA ALA A 132 14.05 6.82 -48.86
C ALA A 132 12.81 6.45 -48.03
N SER A 133 11.72 6.22 -48.75
CA SER A 133 10.60 5.34 -48.39
C SER A 133 9.89 5.60 -47.06
N ASP A 134 8.87 6.47 -47.07
CA ASP A 134 7.59 6.07 -46.45
C ASP A 134 6.33 6.81 -46.94
N THR A 135 6.30 7.27 -48.19
CA THR A 135 5.08 7.91 -48.75
C THR A 135 4.07 6.88 -49.30
N ALA A 136 4.24 5.58 -49.03
CA ALA A 136 3.37 4.56 -49.61
C ALA A 136 2.26 4.03 -48.68
N GLU A 137 2.42 4.09 -47.34
CA GLU A 137 1.43 3.47 -46.43
C GLU A 137 0.32 4.41 -45.94
N ASP A 138 0.54 5.72 -45.85
CA ASP A 138 -0.49 6.67 -45.34
C ASP A 138 -1.55 7.07 -46.39
N ALA A 139 -1.25 6.93 -47.68
CA ALA A 139 -2.20 7.24 -48.75
C ALA A 139 -3.34 6.21 -48.83
N ASP A 140 -3.05 4.93 -48.62
CA ASP A 140 -4.04 3.85 -48.72
C ASP A 140 -5.01 3.84 -47.52
N ALA A 141 -4.49 4.10 -46.31
CA ALA A 141 -5.31 4.18 -45.10
C ALA A 141 -6.28 5.37 -45.10
N SER A 142 -5.90 6.51 -45.68
CA SER A 142 -6.77 7.69 -45.77
C SER A 142 -7.83 7.57 -46.88
N ALA A 143 -7.50 6.89 -47.98
CA ALA A 143 -8.45 6.61 -49.07
C ALA A 143 -9.56 5.65 -48.63
N LEU A 144 -9.21 4.56 -47.93
CA LEU A 144 -10.16 3.58 -47.39
C LEU A 144 -11.11 4.20 -46.35
N LYS A 145 -10.62 5.16 -45.55
CA LYS A 145 -11.41 5.86 -44.55
C LYS A 145 -12.39 6.86 -45.17
N SER A 146 -11.99 7.52 -46.27
CA SER A 146 -12.83 8.43 -47.04
C SER A 146 -13.98 7.69 -47.75
N GLU A 147 -13.71 6.52 -48.35
CA GLU A 147 -14.75 5.69 -48.98
C GLU A 147 -15.76 5.14 -47.96
N ALA A 148 -15.28 4.71 -46.78
CA ALA A 148 -16.16 4.26 -45.70
C ALA A 148 -17.09 5.37 -45.18
N GLN A 149 -16.61 6.62 -45.13
CA GLN A 149 -17.41 7.78 -44.72
C GLN A 149 -18.44 8.17 -45.79
N LEU A 150 -18.11 8.09 -47.07
CA LEU A 150 -19.04 8.32 -48.18
C LEU A 150 -20.13 7.24 -48.29
N ALA A 151 -19.82 5.99 -47.96
CA ALA A 151 -20.80 4.91 -47.93
C ALA A 151 -21.85 5.08 -46.81
N LEU A 152 -21.40 5.54 -45.63
CA LEU A 152 -22.29 5.84 -44.49
C LEU A 152 -23.22 7.02 -44.76
N ALA A 153 -22.74 8.06 -45.46
CA ALA A 153 -23.55 9.23 -45.81
C ALA A 153 -24.60 8.98 -46.92
N ARG A 154 -24.55 7.82 -47.59
CA ARG A 154 -25.51 7.42 -48.64
C ARG A 154 -26.65 6.54 -48.13
N LEU A 155 -26.56 6.07 -46.88
CA LEU A 155 -27.53 5.18 -46.24
C LEU A 155 -28.52 5.92 -45.32
N ASP A 156 -28.34 7.23 -45.13
CA ASP A 156 -29.35 8.19 -44.62
C ASP A 156 -29.96 8.99 -45.79
#